data_AF-A0A497LAN0-F1
#
_entry.id   AF-A0A497LAN0-F1
#
_cell.length_a   1.000
_cell.length_b   1.000
_cell.length_c   1.000
_cell.angle_alpha   90.00
_cell.angle_beta   90.00
_cell.angle_gamma   90.00
#
_symmetry.space_group_name_H-M   'P 1'
#
loop_
_entity.id
_entity.type
_entity.pdbx_description
1 polymer ?
#
loop_
_entity_poly.entity_id
_entity_poly.type
_entity_poly.pdbx_seq_one_letter_code
_entity_poly.pdbx_strand_id
1 'polypeptide(L)'
;IVEYALRRTKDQLVKLAEKAPEAGERPLRIENKIDIKRVFTAPLSLHRQLDLCCVCFKPNDINDFSPEWAHVKNPRHDPSWKIYEEGEADHLAEKALAEIGGYDGWRETPKISQRIVVEAKAPAKAAAKEPAYRKIGRFQVMGLLQAARYYLVKGDIEKAKSFGLNRAIFYAWAKRYARDRLVRITKKPRIEVAGTRIAKPMYEQVGNETAYLSPKGWFVIGGTEQSPDDYDRQIAKRIESAAISYKDAWEASIKYLSRFSRDVLLDQQRFYKEVYVPVRDRFHILVEKMMKDKKENA
;
A
#
# COMPACT_ATOMS: atom_id res chain seq x y z
N ILE A 1 -1.35 7.21 -27.43
CA ILE A 1 -2.49 6.39 -27.89
C ILE A 1 -3.52 6.13 -26.78
N VAL A 2 -3.16 5.51 -25.65
CA VAL A 2 -4.15 5.14 -24.60
C VAL A 2 -4.96 6.34 -24.09
N GLU A 3 -4.30 7.45 -23.73
CA GLU A 3 -5.00 8.68 -23.30
C GLU A 3 -5.98 9.19 -24.35
N TYR A 4 -5.54 9.22 -25.61
CA TYR A 4 -6.35 9.64 -26.75
C TYR A 4 -7.61 8.79 -26.90
N ALA A 5 -7.48 7.47 -26.81
CA ALA A 5 -8.61 6.55 -26.85
C ALA A 5 -9.57 6.77 -25.67
N LEU A 6 -9.05 6.97 -24.45
CA LEU A 6 -9.87 7.25 -23.27
C LEU A 6 -10.63 8.58 -23.38
N ARG A 7 -10.02 9.64 -23.92
CA ARG A 7 -10.70 10.94 -24.12
C ARG A 7 -11.93 10.79 -25.00
N ARG A 8 -11.82 10.04 -26.09
CA ARG A 8 -12.89 9.86 -27.10
C ARG A 8 -13.99 8.89 -26.67
N THR A 9 -13.63 7.90 -25.86
CA THR A 9 -14.57 6.86 -25.40
C THR A 9 -15.12 7.12 -23.99
N LYS A 10 -14.70 8.21 -23.34
CA LYS A 10 -15.00 8.55 -21.96
C LYS A 10 -16.49 8.39 -21.62
N ASP A 11 -17.37 9.02 -22.39
CA ASP A 11 -18.80 9.04 -22.07
C ASP A 11 -19.45 7.65 -22.19
N GLN A 12 -18.98 6.83 -23.12
CA GLN A 12 -19.43 5.45 -23.28
C GLN A 12 -18.92 4.58 -22.13
N LEU A 13 -17.64 4.74 -21.77
CA LEU A 13 -17.01 4.00 -20.68
C LEU A 13 -17.61 4.35 -19.31
N VAL A 14 -17.97 5.62 -19.07
CA VAL A 14 -18.67 6.04 -17.84
C VAL A 14 -20.03 5.36 -17.75
N LYS A 15 -20.82 5.37 -18.83
CA LYS A 15 -22.13 4.67 -18.88
C LYS A 15 -22.00 3.17 -18.64
N LEU A 16 -20.92 2.55 -19.13
CA LEU A 16 -20.64 1.13 -18.86
C LEU A 16 -20.24 0.89 -17.41
N ALA A 17 -19.41 1.76 -16.83
CA ALA A 17 -19.02 1.68 -15.43
C ALA A 17 -20.21 1.85 -14.48
N GLU A 18 -21.17 2.73 -14.80
CA GLU A 18 -22.42 2.89 -14.05
C GLU A 18 -23.31 1.64 -14.07
N LYS A 19 -23.24 0.83 -15.12
CA LYS A 19 -23.98 -0.44 -15.23
C LYS A 19 -23.27 -1.62 -14.56
N ALA A 20 -21.99 -1.47 -14.20
CA ALA A 20 -21.23 -2.53 -13.57
C ALA A 20 -21.74 -2.76 -12.13
N PRO A 21 -21.87 -4.01 -11.66
CA PRO A 21 -22.33 -4.27 -10.31
C PRO A 21 -21.43 -3.60 -9.25
N GLU A 22 -22.01 -2.78 -8.37
CA GLU A 22 -21.30 -2.22 -7.20
C GLU A 22 -20.93 -3.29 -6.15
N ALA A 23 -21.44 -4.52 -6.31
CA ALA A 23 -21.41 -5.60 -5.32
C ALA A 23 -20.03 -6.29 -5.13
N GLY A 24 -18.93 -5.72 -5.65
CA GLY A 24 -17.59 -6.28 -5.54
C GLY A 24 -16.60 -5.39 -4.79
N GLU A 25 -15.54 -5.98 -4.22
CA GLU A 25 -14.44 -5.25 -3.55
C GLU A 25 -13.69 -4.25 -4.47
N ARG A 26 -13.99 -4.23 -5.78
CA ARG A 26 -13.35 -3.35 -6.76
C ARG A 26 -14.35 -2.87 -7.83
N PRO A 27 -14.68 -1.58 -7.90
CA PRO A 27 -15.47 -1.02 -9.00
C PRO A 27 -14.70 -1.10 -10.32
N LEU A 28 -15.43 -1.10 -11.44
CA LEU A 28 -14.83 -1.01 -12.78
C LEU A 28 -14.11 0.34 -12.90
N ARG A 29 -12.79 0.29 -13.09
CA ARG A 29 -11.91 1.46 -13.17
C ARG A 29 -10.94 1.28 -14.33
N ILE A 30 -10.92 2.26 -15.23
CA ILE A 30 -10.05 2.27 -16.41
C ILE A 30 -9.10 3.46 -16.28
N GLU A 31 -7.80 3.19 -16.34
CA GLU A 31 -6.75 4.19 -16.14
C GLU A 31 -5.65 4.08 -17.18
N ASN A 32 -5.14 5.22 -17.63
CA ASN A 32 -3.88 5.30 -18.35
C ASN A 32 -2.68 5.35 -17.36
N LYS A 33 -2.38 4.20 -16.76
CA LYS A 33 -1.30 4.05 -15.77
C LYS A 33 -0.16 3.18 -16.29
N ILE A 34 0.84 3.83 -16.89
CA ILE A 34 2.13 3.20 -17.19
C ILE A 34 3.02 3.27 -15.94
N ASP A 35 3.33 2.11 -15.37
CA ASP A 35 4.27 1.93 -14.27
C ASP A 35 5.30 0.89 -14.70
N ILE A 36 6.58 1.30 -14.81
CA ILE A 36 7.69 0.46 -15.30
C ILE A 36 7.87 -0.79 -14.43
N LYS A 37 7.47 -0.74 -13.14
CA LYS A 37 7.57 -1.86 -12.21
C LYS A 37 6.31 -2.73 -12.19
N ARG A 38 5.31 -2.42 -13.03
CA ARG A 38 4.06 -3.18 -13.06
C ARG A 38 4.29 -4.54 -13.69
N VAL A 39 3.88 -5.58 -12.95
CA VAL A 39 3.88 -6.95 -13.42
C VAL A 39 2.53 -7.26 -14.06
N PHE A 40 2.56 -8.01 -15.17
CA PHE A 40 1.38 -8.53 -15.85
C PHE A 40 1.19 -10.01 -15.51
N THR A 41 -0.06 -10.48 -15.56
CA THR A 41 -0.35 -11.91 -15.43
C THR A 41 0.20 -12.63 -16.66
N ALA A 42 1.00 -13.68 -16.45
CA ALA A 42 1.54 -14.46 -17.55
C ALA A 42 0.42 -15.26 -18.24
N PRO A 43 0.44 -15.39 -19.58
CA PRO A 43 -0.51 -16.24 -20.30
C PRO A 43 -0.57 -17.66 -19.73
N LEU A 44 -1.75 -18.27 -19.79
CA LEU A 44 -2.10 -19.59 -19.28
C LEU A 44 -1.96 -19.77 -17.75
N SER A 45 -1.65 -18.70 -17.00
CA SER A 45 -1.68 -18.74 -15.53
C SER A 45 -3.10 -18.94 -15.01
N LEU A 46 -3.24 -19.71 -13.93
CA LEU A 46 -4.52 -19.94 -13.26
C LEU A 46 -4.90 -18.78 -12.33
N HIS A 47 -6.17 -18.40 -12.36
CA HIS A 47 -6.70 -17.42 -11.42
C HIS A 47 -6.86 -18.06 -10.04
N ARG A 48 -6.39 -17.40 -8.97
CA ARG A 48 -6.32 -17.99 -7.62
C ARG A 48 -7.69 -18.30 -6.99
N GLN A 49 -8.73 -17.56 -7.40
CA GLN A 49 -10.06 -17.62 -6.79
C GLN A 49 -11.17 -18.04 -7.75
N LEU A 50 -10.90 -17.97 -9.05
CA LEU A 50 -11.89 -18.28 -10.09
C LEU A 50 -11.32 -19.47 -10.84
N ASP A 51 -12.16 -20.43 -11.23
CA ASP A 51 -11.74 -21.59 -12.01
C ASP A 51 -11.54 -21.21 -13.50
N LEU A 52 -10.66 -20.23 -13.71
CA LEU A 52 -10.35 -19.60 -14.99
C LEU A 52 -8.84 -19.47 -15.18
N CYS A 53 -8.37 -19.43 -16.42
CA CYS A 53 -6.98 -19.18 -16.79
C CYS A 53 -6.85 -17.92 -17.65
N CYS A 54 -5.63 -17.38 -17.73
CA CYS A 54 -5.34 -16.21 -18.55
C CYS A 54 -5.18 -16.60 -20.02
N VAL A 55 -6.19 -16.36 -20.84
CA VAL A 55 -6.09 -16.58 -22.30
C VAL A 55 -5.73 -15.29 -23.04
N CYS A 56 -5.12 -15.46 -24.22
CA CYS A 56 -4.77 -14.37 -25.13
C CYS A 56 -5.46 -14.65 -26.45
N PHE A 57 -5.87 -13.58 -27.14
CA PHE A 57 -6.56 -13.64 -28.43
C PHE A 57 -6.27 -12.35 -29.21
N LYS A 58 -6.52 -12.38 -30.53
CA LYS A 58 -6.30 -11.21 -31.38
C LYS A 58 -7.39 -10.16 -31.15
N PRO A 59 -7.07 -8.86 -31.29
CA PRO A 59 -8.08 -7.80 -31.14
C PRO A 59 -9.31 -7.99 -32.04
N ASN A 60 -9.16 -8.58 -33.22
CA ASN A 60 -10.26 -8.84 -34.15
C ASN A 60 -11.32 -9.80 -33.59
N ASP A 61 -10.94 -10.67 -32.66
CA ASP A 61 -11.83 -11.65 -32.06
C ASP A 61 -12.60 -11.10 -30.84
N ILE A 62 -12.43 -9.82 -30.51
CA ILE A 62 -13.05 -9.21 -29.32
C ILE A 62 -14.58 -9.30 -29.31
N ASN A 63 -15.20 -9.29 -30.50
CA ASN A 63 -16.66 -9.37 -30.63
C ASN A 63 -17.19 -10.79 -30.35
N ASP A 64 -16.34 -11.81 -30.52
CA ASP A 64 -16.67 -13.21 -30.28
C ASP A 64 -16.25 -13.67 -28.87
N PHE A 65 -15.58 -12.79 -28.12
CA PHE A 65 -15.08 -13.10 -26.80
C PHE A 65 -16.21 -13.47 -25.83
N SER A 66 -16.05 -14.62 -25.18
CA SER A 66 -16.88 -15.08 -24.08
C SER A 66 -15.98 -15.45 -22.90
N PRO A 67 -16.40 -15.23 -21.63
CA PRO A 67 -15.68 -15.70 -20.46
C PRO A 67 -15.36 -17.21 -20.49
N GLU A 68 -16.12 -18.00 -21.24
CA GLU A 68 -15.88 -19.44 -21.42
C GLU A 68 -14.52 -19.76 -22.03
N TRP A 69 -13.94 -18.84 -22.81
CA TRP A 69 -12.63 -19.01 -23.41
C TRP A 69 -11.54 -19.21 -22.35
N ALA A 70 -11.78 -18.68 -21.14
CA ALA A 70 -10.86 -18.77 -20.02
C ALA A 70 -11.08 -20.04 -19.16
N HIS A 71 -11.93 -20.99 -19.54
CA HIS A 71 -12.11 -22.22 -18.76
C HIS A 71 -10.85 -23.08 -18.72
N VAL A 72 -10.50 -23.56 -17.52
CA VAL A 72 -9.26 -24.32 -17.28
C VAL A 72 -9.19 -25.63 -18.08
N LYS A 73 -10.34 -26.29 -18.30
CA LYS A 73 -10.40 -27.57 -19.02
C LYS A 73 -10.25 -27.45 -20.53
N ASN A 74 -10.68 -26.33 -21.11
CA ASN A 74 -10.64 -26.11 -22.56
C ASN A 74 -10.39 -24.62 -22.87
N PRO A 75 -9.17 -24.12 -22.60
CA PRO A 75 -8.88 -22.71 -22.79
C PRO A 75 -8.70 -22.37 -24.27
N ARG A 76 -9.43 -21.37 -24.76
CA ARG A 76 -9.23 -20.81 -26.10
C ARG A 76 -8.13 -19.76 -26.05
N HIS A 77 -6.89 -20.22 -26.17
CA HIS A 77 -5.69 -19.38 -26.24
C HIS A 77 -5.15 -19.36 -27.67
N ASP A 78 -5.04 -18.19 -28.26
CA ASP A 78 -4.40 -17.98 -29.56
C ASP A 78 -2.91 -17.64 -29.36
N PRO A 79 -1.97 -18.52 -29.74
CA PRO A 79 -0.53 -18.26 -29.61
C PRO A 79 -0.03 -17.11 -30.50
N SER A 80 -0.77 -16.79 -31.56
CA SER A 80 -0.43 -15.76 -32.54
C SER A 80 -0.60 -14.34 -32.00
N TRP A 81 -1.14 -14.18 -30.79
CA TRP A 81 -1.32 -12.88 -30.12
C TRP A 81 -0.05 -12.02 -30.07
N LYS A 82 1.13 -12.66 -30.12
CA LYS A 82 2.44 -11.99 -30.13
C LYS A 82 2.86 -11.42 -31.49
N ILE A 83 2.20 -11.85 -32.56
CA ILE A 83 2.48 -11.39 -33.92
C ILE A 83 1.86 -10.00 -34.06
N TYR A 84 2.61 -9.05 -34.58
CA TYR A 84 2.16 -7.69 -34.89
C TYR A 84 2.77 -7.26 -36.22
N GLU A 85 2.12 -6.31 -36.89
CA GLU A 85 2.70 -5.66 -38.06
C GLU A 85 3.44 -4.40 -37.63
N GLU A 86 4.69 -4.25 -38.07
CA GLU A 86 5.46 -3.04 -37.78
C GLU A 86 4.78 -1.83 -38.43
N GLY A 87 4.55 -0.78 -37.63
CA GLY A 87 3.88 0.43 -38.08
C GLY A 87 2.34 0.38 -38.09
N GLU A 88 1.69 -0.71 -37.66
CA GLU A 88 0.23 -0.86 -37.67
C GLU A 88 -0.52 0.25 -36.89
N ALA A 89 0.16 0.90 -35.96
CA ALA A 89 -0.41 1.93 -35.10
C ALA A 89 0.19 3.34 -35.33
N ASP A 90 1.05 3.55 -36.32
CA ASP A 90 1.82 4.79 -36.47
C ASP A 90 0.93 6.01 -36.69
N HIS A 91 -0.01 5.90 -37.63
CA HIS A 91 -0.96 6.98 -37.90
C HIS A 91 -1.84 7.32 -36.67
N LEU A 92 -2.19 6.31 -35.84
CA LEU A 92 -2.89 6.55 -34.58
C LEU A 92 -1.97 7.18 -33.52
N ALA A 93 -0.70 6.79 -33.51
CA ALA A 93 0.32 7.36 -32.63
C ALA A 93 0.54 8.85 -32.93
N GLU A 94 0.71 9.22 -34.21
CA GLU A 94 0.85 10.60 -34.67
C GLU A 94 -0.35 11.46 -34.29
N LYS A 95 -1.57 10.98 -34.55
CA LYS A 95 -2.80 11.67 -34.13
C LYS A 95 -2.86 11.87 -32.62
N ALA A 96 -2.53 10.82 -31.85
CA ALA A 96 -2.52 10.91 -30.41
C ALA A 96 -1.45 11.88 -29.89
N LEU A 97 -0.28 11.92 -30.53
CA LEU A 97 0.81 12.83 -30.16
C LEU A 97 0.45 14.28 -30.48
N ALA A 98 -0.17 14.55 -31.62
CA ALA A 98 -0.61 15.88 -32.01
C ALA A 98 -1.71 16.44 -31.08
N GLU A 99 -2.67 15.60 -30.65
CA GLU A 99 -3.80 16.05 -29.83
C GLU A 99 -3.50 16.05 -28.32
N ILE A 100 -2.82 15.01 -27.82
CA ILE A 100 -2.56 14.82 -26.39
C ILE A 100 -1.19 15.36 -25.99
N GLY A 101 -0.19 15.25 -26.87
CA GLY A 101 1.21 15.45 -26.53
C GLY A 101 1.91 14.16 -26.07
N GLY A 102 3.18 14.31 -25.72
CA GLY A 102 4.06 13.28 -25.17
C GLY A 102 3.83 12.99 -23.69
N TYR A 103 4.57 12.00 -23.18
CA TYR A 103 4.50 11.57 -21.78
C TYR A 103 5.29 12.49 -20.85
N ASP A 104 4.95 12.53 -19.56
CA ASP A 104 5.69 13.32 -18.57
C ASP A 104 7.18 12.91 -18.55
N GLY A 105 8.07 13.83 -18.93
CA GLY A 105 9.51 13.57 -19.06
C GLY A 105 10.03 13.46 -20.50
N TRP A 106 9.17 13.57 -21.51
CA TRP A 106 9.60 13.78 -22.90
C TRP A 106 10.09 15.22 -23.12
N ARG A 107 11.17 15.38 -23.90
CA ARG A 107 12.01 16.61 -23.91
C ARG A 107 11.35 17.88 -24.48
N GLU A 108 10.13 17.81 -24.98
CA GLU A 108 9.49 18.94 -25.67
C GLU A 108 8.01 19.13 -25.33
N THR A 109 7.49 18.46 -24.29
CA THR A 109 6.05 18.50 -23.97
C THR A 109 5.73 19.14 -22.61
N PRO A 110 4.72 20.04 -22.56
CA PRO A 110 4.23 20.57 -21.29
C PRO A 110 3.66 19.43 -20.43
N LYS A 111 3.96 19.45 -19.13
CA LYS A 111 3.46 18.46 -18.16
C LYS A 111 1.94 18.44 -18.17
N ILE A 112 1.34 17.31 -18.53
CA ILE A 112 -0.11 17.14 -18.47
C ILE A 112 -0.48 16.87 -17.02
N SER A 113 -0.96 17.89 -16.33
CA SER A 113 -1.22 17.85 -14.89
C SER A 113 -2.37 16.92 -14.49
N GLN A 114 -3.23 16.50 -15.42
CA GLN A 114 -4.37 15.63 -15.14
C GLN A 114 -4.62 14.62 -16.26
N ARG A 115 -4.39 13.32 -15.98
CA ARG A 115 -4.77 12.20 -16.85
C ARG A 115 -6.20 11.79 -16.59
N ILE A 116 -6.90 11.32 -17.62
CA ILE A 116 -8.28 10.84 -17.46
C ILE A 116 -8.28 9.50 -16.74
N VAL A 117 -9.06 9.44 -15.67
CA VAL A 117 -9.49 8.20 -15.02
C VAL A 117 -10.97 8.06 -15.29
N VAL A 118 -11.39 6.90 -15.79
CA VAL A 118 -12.81 6.58 -15.98
C VAL A 118 -13.27 5.67 -14.86
N GLU A 119 -14.22 6.16 -14.09
CA GLU A 119 -14.94 5.46 -13.03
C GLU A 119 -16.43 5.77 -13.18
N ALA A 120 -17.29 4.91 -12.63
CA ALA A 120 -18.70 5.22 -12.50
C ALA A 120 -18.86 6.55 -11.76
N LYS A 121 -19.80 7.41 -12.20
CA LYS A 121 -20.24 8.50 -11.34
C LYS A 121 -20.84 7.82 -10.11
N ALA A 122 -20.16 7.91 -8.98
CA ALA A 122 -20.78 7.56 -7.71
C ALA A 122 -22.12 8.32 -7.68
N PRO A 123 -23.26 7.67 -7.37
CA PRO A 123 -24.48 8.43 -7.14
C PRO A 123 -24.10 9.54 -6.17
N ALA A 124 -24.53 10.78 -6.47
CA ALA A 124 -24.36 11.90 -5.56
C ALA A 124 -24.82 11.39 -4.21
N LYS A 125 -23.86 11.09 -3.31
CA LYS A 125 -24.17 10.47 -2.04
C LYS A 125 -25.15 11.43 -1.41
N ALA A 126 -26.43 11.02 -1.31
CA ALA A 126 -27.43 11.72 -0.52
C ALA A 126 -26.72 12.08 0.78
N ALA A 127 -26.53 13.37 1.04
CA ALA A 127 -25.55 13.97 1.94
C ALA A 127 -25.28 13.14 3.21
N ALA A 128 -24.54 12.05 3.07
CA ALA A 128 -24.05 11.25 4.15
C ALA A 128 -22.80 12.01 4.55
N LYS A 129 -22.88 12.71 5.69
CA LYS A 129 -21.78 13.46 6.31
C LYS A 129 -20.45 12.90 5.82
N GLU A 130 -19.67 13.73 5.12
CA GLU A 130 -18.28 13.35 4.79
C GLU A 130 -17.67 12.74 6.04
N PRO A 131 -17.03 11.56 5.96
CA PRO A 131 -16.38 11.01 7.13
C PRO A 131 -15.42 12.10 7.61
N ALA A 132 -15.54 12.50 8.88
CA ALA A 132 -14.77 13.61 9.45
C ALA A 132 -13.25 13.41 9.30
N TYR A 133 -12.82 12.19 8.98
CA TYR A 133 -11.43 11.79 8.83
C TYR A 133 -11.21 10.94 7.57
N ARG A 134 -10.08 11.17 6.90
CA ARG A 134 -9.61 10.28 5.83
C ARG A 134 -9.00 9.01 6.44
N LYS A 135 -9.05 7.90 5.71
CA LYS A 135 -8.53 6.62 6.20
C LYS A 135 -7.00 6.66 6.38
N ILE A 136 -6.52 6.53 7.61
CA ILE A 136 -5.09 6.40 7.91
C ILE A 136 -4.56 5.05 7.37
N GLY A 137 -3.36 5.07 6.79
CA GLY A 137 -2.70 3.86 6.29
C GLY A 137 -2.24 2.93 7.41
N ARG A 138 -2.30 1.61 7.18
CA ARG A 138 -1.87 0.57 8.13
C ARG A 138 -0.43 0.74 8.61
N PHE A 139 0.44 1.25 7.72
CA PHE A 139 1.84 1.54 8.06
C PHE A 139 1.95 2.64 9.13
N GLN A 140 1.17 3.72 8.97
CA GLN A 140 1.09 4.80 9.96
C GLN A 140 0.56 4.30 11.30
N VAL A 141 -0.52 3.51 11.29
CA VAL A 141 -1.09 2.93 12.53
C VAL A 141 -0.08 2.00 13.21
N MET A 142 0.63 1.16 12.45
CA MET A 142 1.68 0.29 13.00
C MET A 142 2.79 1.11 13.65
N GLY A 143 3.30 2.14 12.95
CA GLY A 143 4.38 2.97 13.45
C GLY A 143 3.99 3.72 14.72
N LEU A 144 2.80 4.32 14.73
CA LEU A 144 2.27 5.06 15.88
C LEU A 144 2.09 4.15 17.11
N LEU A 145 1.45 2.99 16.94
CA LEU A 145 1.20 2.07 18.06
C LEU A 145 2.50 1.45 18.59
N GLN A 146 3.47 1.15 17.73
CA GLN A 146 4.77 0.64 18.18
C GLN A 146 5.59 1.72 18.90
N ALA A 147 5.51 2.98 18.47
CA ALA A 147 6.12 4.09 19.20
C ALA A 147 5.47 4.27 20.58
N ALA A 148 4.14 4.33 20.64
CA ALA A 148 3.40 4.44 21.89
C ALA A 148 3.68 3.25 22.85
N ARG A 149 3.79 2.03 22.30
CA ARG A 149 4.20 0.82 23.04
C ARG A 149 5.59 0.98 23.65
N TYR A 150 6.57 1.41 22.86
CA TYR A 150 7.94 1.62 23.34
C TYR A 150 7.96 2.67 24.45
N TYR A 151 7.25 3.78 24.26
CA TYR A 151 7.14 4.85 25.25
C TYR A 151 6.56 4.33 26.57
N LEU A 152 5.50 3.52 26.55
CA LEU A 152 4.94 2.92 27.76
C LEU A 152 5.90 1.94 28.47
N VAL A 153 6.81 1.31 27.74
CA VAL A 153 7.76 0.33 28.31
C VAL A 153 9.02 1.01 28.85
N LYS A 154 9.52 2.05 28.16
CA LYS A 154 10.86 2.65 28.39
C LYS A 154 10.84 4.13 28.76
N GLY A 155 9.79 4.88 28.40
CA GLY A 155 9.62 6.29 28.74
C GLY A 155 10.35 7.31 27.84
N ASP A 156 11.10 6.87 26.82
CA ASP A 156 11.83 7.76 25.91
C ASP A 156 11.03 8.00 24.61
N ILE A 157 10.63 9.26 24.38
CA ILE A 157 9.79 9.67 23.25
C ILE A 157 10.53 9.66 21.91
N GLU A 158 11.79 10.06 21.90
CA GLU A 158 12.58 10.15 20.66
C GLU A 158 12.96 8.74 20.20
N LYS A 159 13.39 7.88 21.13
CA LYS A 159 13.58 6.46 20.84
C LYS A 159 12.28 5.76 20.50
N ALA A 160 11.16 6.14 21.09
CA ALA A 160 9.85 5.60 20.71
C ALA A 160 9.54 5.86 19.25
N LYS A 161 9.72 7.10 18.76
CA LYS A 161 9.52 7.44 17.35
C LYS A 161 10.43 6.61 16.44
N SER A 162 11.72 6.54 16.78
CA SER A 162 12.71 5.73 16.06
C SER A 162 12.30 4.24 15.99
N PHE A 163 11.93 3.67 17.13
CA PHE A 163 11.48 2.27 17.25
C PHE A 163 10.21 2.03 16.44
N GLY A 164 9.21 2.90 16.57
CA GLY A 164 7.92 2.77 15.89
C GLY A 164 8.08 2.71 14.38
N LEU A 165 8.85 3.64 13.80
CA LEU A 165 9.15 3.63 12.37
C LEU A 165 9.91 2.35 11.96
N ASN A 166 10.94 1.97 12.73
CA ASN A 166 11.74 0.78 12.46
C ASN A 166 10.87 -0.49 12.43
N ARG A 167 9.96 -0.66 13.39
CA ARG A 167 9.05 -1.80 13.45
C ARG A 167 8.03 -1.79 12.32
N ALA A 168 7.48 -0.62 11.96
CA ALA A 168 6.60 -0.51 10.80
C ALA A 168 7.27 -0.97 9.50
N ILE A 169 8.54 -0.58 9.29
CA ILE A 169 9.36 -1.03 8.16
C ILE A 169 9.63 -2.54 8.25
N PHE A 170 10.04 -3.04 9.41
CA PHE A 170 10.28 -4.47 9.64
C PHE A 170 9.06 -5.32 9.28
N TYR A 171 7.86 -4.96 9.76
CA TYR A 171 6.64 -5.69 9.44
C TYR A 171 6.22 -5.57 7.97
N ALA A 172 6.42 -4.41 7.35
CA ALA A 172 6.18 -4.23 5.92
C ALA A 172 7.10 -5.12 5.08
N TRP A 173 8.37 -5.22 5.48
CA TRP A 173 9.36 -6.13 4.87
C TRP A 173 9.01 -7.60 5.14
N ALA A 174 8.77 -7.98 6.39
CA ALA A 174 8.44 -9.35 6.77
C ALA A 174 7.19 -9.84 6.04
N LYS A 175 6.17 -9.00 5.83
CA LYS A 175 4.99 -9.39 5.04
C LYS A 175 5.32 -9.76 3.58
N ARG A 176 6.31 -9.11 2.97
CA ARG A 176 6.74 -9.37 1.59
C ARG A 176 7.66 -10.59 1.50
N TYR A 177 8.54 -10.79 2.48
CA TYR A 177 9.59 -11.81 2.43
C TYR A 177 9.33 -13.06 3.30
N ALA A 178 8.36 -13.05 4.21
CA ALA A 178 8.02 -14.21 5.04
C ALA A 178 7.42 -15.36 4.23
N ARG A 179 6.76 -15.08 3.09
CA ARG A 179 6.30 -16.14 2.16
C ARG A 179 7.46 -16.89 1.50
N ASP A 180 8.58 -16.20 1.24
CA ASP A 180 9.71 -16.79 0.49
C ASP A 180 10.82 -17.35 1.39
N ARG A 181 10.90 -16.93 2.67
CA ARG A 181 12.04 -17.29 3.55
C ARG A 181 11.72 -18.22 4.72
N LEU A 182 10.47 -18.55 5.02
CA LEU A 182 10.17 -19.55 6.05
C LEU A 182 10.72 -20.96 5.72
N VAL A 183 11.16 -21.20 4.48
CA VAL A 183 11.84 -22.44 4.04
C VAL A 183 13.37 -22.40 4.29
N ARG A 184 13.98 -21.25 4.65
CA ARG A 184 15.45 -21.10 4.67
C ARG A 184 16.06 -20.52 5.96
N ILE A 185 15.32 -20.44 7.07
CA ILE A 185 15.89 -19.98 8.36
C ILE A 185 16.24 -21.18 9.24
N THR A 186 17.17 -22.02 8.78
CA THR A 186 17.96 -22.92 9.66
C THR A 186 19.43 -22.53 9.72
N LYS A 187 19.85 -21.44 9.06
CA LYS A 187 21.21 -20.92 9.17
C LYS A 187 21.21 -19.44 9.52
N LYS A 188 21.75 -19.11 10.70
CA LYS A 188 22.15 -17.74 11.07
C LYS A 188 22.99 -17.17 9.92
N PRO A 189 22.64 -16.02 9.33
CA PRO A 189 23.52 -15.42 8.33
C PRO A 189 24.76 -14.92 9.07
N ARG A 190 25.91 -15.53 8.76
CA ARG A 190 27.23 -14.99 9.07
C ARG A 190 27.36 -13.72 8.23
N ILE A 191 27.34 -12.56 8.87
CA ILE A 191 27.67 -11.30 8.22
C ILE A 191 29.19 -11.29 8.07
N GLU A 192 29.69 -11.74 6.91
CA GLU A 192 31.06 -11.42 6.47
C GLU A 192 31.00 -10.06 5.79
N VAL A 193 31.37 -9.01 6.52
CA VAL A 193 31.66 -7.69 5.94
C VAL A 193 33.17 -7.53 5.98
N ALA A 194 33.73 -7.32 4.79
CA ALA A 194 35.13 -7.07 4.56
C ALA A 194 35.66 -5.92 5.44
N GLY A 195 36.72 -6.21 6.22
CA GLY A 195 37.81 -5.25 6.45
C GLY A 195 37.56 -4.04 7.35
N THR A 196 36.54 -4.00 8.20
CA THR A 196 36.45 -2.97 9.25
C THR A 196 36.15 -3.64 10.59
N ARG A 197 36.88 -3.29 11.66
CA ARG A 197 36.60 -3.79 13.03
C ARG A 197 35.13 -3.47 13.36
N ILE A 198 34.25 -4.45 13.22
CA ILE A 198 32.82 -4.28 13.52
C ILE A 198 32.73 -4.11 15.03
N ALA A 199 32.52 -2.87 15.49
CA ALA A 199 32.06 -2.61 16.86
C ALA A 199 30.86 -3.52 17.11
N LYS A 200 30.86 -4.27 18.23
CA LYS A 200 29.77 -5.19 18.57
C LYS A 200 28.43 -4.49 18.30
N PRO A 201 27.53 -5.07 17.48
CA PRO A 201 26.31 -4.39 17.10
C PRO A 201 25.51 -4.06 18.35
N MET A 202 25.23 -2.78 18.56
CA MET A 202 24.37 -2.34 19.63
C MET A 202 22.96 -2.82 19.32
N TYR A 203 22.27 -3.32 20.33
CA TYR A 203 20.87 -3.75 20.20
C TYR A 203 20.12 -3.38 21.46
N GLU A 204 18.81 -3.22 21.32
CA GLU A 204 17.91 -3.00 22.43
C GLU A 204 16.80 -4.03 22.40
N GLN A 205 16.44 -4.53 23.58
CA GLN A 205 15.39 -5.51 23.77
C GLN A 205 14.14 -4.85 24.36
N VAL A 206 13.02 -5.05 23.67
CA VAL A 206 11.68 -4.62 24.07
C VAL A 206 10.85 -5.88 24.26
N GLY A 207 10.89 -6.42 25.48
CA GLY A 207 10.26 -7.71 25.81
C GLY A 207 10.95 -8.88 25.11
N ASN A 208 10.25 -9.60 24.23
CA ASN A 208 10.86 -10.67 23.43
C ASN A 208 11.34 -10.22 22.04
N GLU A 209 11.28 -8.91 21.75
CA GLU A 209 11.71 -8.35 20.47
C GLU A 209 13.07 -7.65 20.58
N THR A 210 14.00 -8.03 19.71
CA THR A 210 15.32 -7.38 19.61
C THR A 210 15.38 -6.51 18.36
N ALA A 211 15.90 -5.29 18.51
CA ALA A 211 16.13 -4.36 17.42
C ALA A 211 17.55 -3.76 17.52
N TYR A 212 18.21 -3.61 16.37
CA TYR A 212 19.56 -3.09 16.31
C TYR A 212 19.57 -1.57 16.42
N LEU A 213 20.64 -1.04 17.02
CA LEU A 213 20.92 0.38 17.15
C LEU A 213 22.13 0.75 16.31
N SER A 214 22.10 1.97 15.78
CA SER A 214 23.26 2.63 15.21
C SER A 214 24.20 3.14 16.32
N PRO A 215 25.44 3.55 15.98
CA PRO A 215 26.32 4.21 16.94
C PRO A 215 25.73 5.49 17.57
N LYS A 216 24.75 6.13 16.91
CA LYS A 216 24.04 7.31 17.43
C LYS A 216 22.91 6.95 18.40
N GLY A 217 22.63 5.67 18.60
CA GLY A 217 21.57 5.19 19.50
C GLY A 217 20.18 5.11 18.87
N TRP A 218 20.06 5.28 17.54
CA TRP A 218 18.80 5.17 16.81
C TRP A 218 18.60 3.77 16.23
N PHE A 219 17.35 3.33 16.09
CA PHE A 219 17.06 2.01 15.55
C PHE A 219 17.41 1.91 14.07
N VAL A 220 18.12 0.85 13.68
CA VAL A 220 18.63 0.62 12.33
C VAL A 220 18.01 -0.65 11.74
N ILE A 221 17.68 -0.64 10.45
CA ILE A 221 17.29 -1.83 9.69
C ILE A 221 17.79 -1.73 8.25
N GLY A 222 18.39 -2.80 7.73
CA GLY A 222 18.93 -2.80 6.37
C GLY A 222 20.06 -1.77 6.14
N GLY A 223 20.75 -1.36 7.20
CA GLY A 223 21.79 -0.32 7.13
C GLY A 223 21.26 1.12 7.12
N THR A 224 19.94 1.32 7.15
CA THR A 224 19.33 2.65 7.26
C THR A 224 18.94 2.94 8.71
N GLU A 225 19.35 4.10 9.19
CA GLU A 225 19.01 4.63 10.51
C GLU A 225 17.62 5.27 10.47
N GLN A 226 16.78 4.99 11.48
CA GLN A 226 15.44 5.54 11.57
C GLN A 226 15.41 6.61 12.66
N SER A 227 15.61 7.87 12.27
CA SER A 227 15.60 8.98 13.21
C SER A 227 14.16 9.34 13.64
N PRO A 228 13.99 10.08 14.75
CA PRO A 228 12.70 10.67 15.13
C PRO A 228 12.12 11.60 14.05
N ASP A 229 12.97 12.36 13.35
CA ASP A 229 12.56 13.21 12.23
C ASP A 229 11.98 12.40 11.06
N ASP A 230 12.54 11.22 10.77
CA ASP A 230 12.02 10.33 9.75
C ASP A 230 10.63 9.81 10.11
N TYR A 231 10.42 9.51 11.39
CA TYR A 231 9.11 9.14 11.90
C TYR A 231 8.11 10.28 11.72
N ASP A 232 8.47 11.51 12.08
CA ASP A 232 7.57 12.65 11.95
C ASP A 232 7.20 12.89 10.47
N ARG A 233 8.16 12.75 9.55
CA ARG A 233 7.94 12.85 8.10
C ARG A 233 7.02 11.75 7.54
N GLN A 234 7.20 10.50 7.97
CA GLN A 234 6.54 9.34 7.36
C GLN A 234 5.24 8.92 8.05
N ILE A 235 5.15 9.19 9.35
CA ILE A 235 4.04 8.79 10.22
C ILE A 235 3.21 10.01 10.61
N ALA A 236 3.78 10.96 11.37
CA ALA A 236 3.03 12.08 11.93
C ALA A 236 2.36 12.95 10.85
N LYS A 237 3.13 13.42 9.86
CA LYS A 237 2.58 14.22 8.74
C LYS A 237 1.47 13.51 7.98
N ARG A 238 1.53 12.18 7.87
CA ARG A 238 0.51 11.38 7.16
C ARG A 238 -0.76 11.20 7.99
N ILE A 239 -0.65 11.17 9.31
CA ILE A 239 -1.79 11.21 10.23
C ILE A 239 -2.47 12.58 10.17
N GLU A 240 -1.70 13.66 10.19
CA GLU A 240 -2.23 15.04 10.06
C GLU A 240 -2.93 15.27 8.73
N SER A 241 -2.36 14.74 7.64
CA SER A 241 -2.99 14.74 6.31
C SER A 241 -4.34 14.01 6.27
N ALA A 242 -4.64 13.18 7.27
CA ALA A 242 -5.91 12.48 7.42
C ALA A 242 -6.95 13.26 8.25
N ALA A 243 -6.69 14.54 8.53
CA ALA A 243 -7.49 15.42 9.39
C ALA A 243 -7.51 15.01 10.87
N ILE A 244 -6.55 14.20 11.32
CA ILE A 244 -6.38 13.82 12.72
C ILE A 244 -5.12 14.51 13.24
N SER A 245 -5.24 15.31 14.31
CA SER A 245 -4.07 15.88 14.98
C SER A 245 -3.16 14.76 15.48
N TYR A 246 -1.84 14.89 15.25
CA TYR A 246 -0.89 13.90 15.74
C TYR A 246 -0.96 13.77 17.27
N LYS A 247 -1.16 14.89 17.98
CA LYS A 247 -1.32 14.89 19.44
C LYS A 247 -2.49 14.02 19.89
N ASP A 248 -3.65 14.18 19.24
CA ASP A 248 -4.83 13.38 19.58
C ASP A 248 -4.65 11.92 19.21
N ALA A 249 -3.99 11.63 18.08
CA ALA A 249 -3.66 10.25 17.70
C ALA A 249 -2.69 9.59 18.70
N TRP A 250 -1.70 10.34 19.20
CA TRP A 250 -0.74 9.88 20.19
C TRP A 250 -1.44 9.56 21.52
N GLU A 251 -2.21 10.51 22.05
CA GLU A 251 -2.96 10.32 23.30
C GLU A 251 -3.97 9.17 23.20
N ALA A 252 -4.66 9.05 22.06
CA ALA A 252 -5.55 7.95 21.76
C ALA A 252 -4.82 6.60 21.77
N SER A 253 -3.61 6.56 21.23
CA SER A 253 -2.77 5.37 21.24
C SER A 253 -2.33 4.99 22.66
N ILE A 254 -1.91 5.97 23.46
CA ILE A 254 -1.54 5.74 24.87
C ILE A 254 -2.74 5.23 25.68
N LYS A 255 -3.90 5.87 25.57
CA LYS A 255 -5.16 5.45 26.26
C LYS A 255 -5.64 4.07 25.81
N TYR A 256 -5.41 3.72 24.55
CA TYR A 256 -5.74 2.39 24.03
C TYR A 256 -4.80 1.32 24.59
N LEU A 257 -3.49 1.57 24.52
CA LEU A 257 -2.46 0.61 24.93
C LEU A 257 -2.43 0.37 26.44
N SER A 258 -2.79 1.37 27.25
CA SER A 258 -2.84 1.25 28.72
C SER A 258 -3.87 0.23 29.23
N ARG A 259 -4.82 -0.20 28.39
CA ARG A 259 -5.81 -1.22 28.72
C ARG A 259 -5.26 -2.65 28.66
N PHE A 260 -4.10 -2.83 28.05
CA PHE A 260 -3.45 -4.13 27.90
C PHE A 260 -2.41 -4.34 29.00
N SER A 261 -2.24 -5.59 29.43
CA SER A 261 -1.21 -5.91 30.42
C SER A 261 0.19 -5.68 29.86
N ARG A 262 1.16 -5.45 30.77
CA ARG A 262 2.56 -5.28 30.38
C ARG A 262 3.09 -6.47 29.58
N ASP A 263 2.65 -7.69 29.88
CA ASP A 263 3.06 -8.90 29.15
C ASP A 263 2.60 -8.89 27.69
N VAL A 264 1.39 -8.43 27.40
CA VAL A 264 0.89 -8.26 26.02
C VAL A 264 1.74 -7.23 25.27
N LEU A 265 2.12 -6.14 25.95
CA LEU A 265 2.97 -5.12 25.37
C LEU A 265 4.42 -5.59 25.21
N LEU A 266 4.92 -6.54 26.00
CA LEU A 266 6.28 -7.06 25.85
C LEU A 266 6.38 -8.20 24.83
N ASP A 267 5.30 -8.95 24.60
CA ASP A 267 5.27 -10.01 23.60
C ASP A 267 4.92 -9.48 22.19
N GLN A 268 5.86 -9.62 21.25
CA GLN A 268 5.73 -9.17 19.87
C GLN A 268 4.53 -9.77 19.14
N GLN A 269 4.28 -11.07 19.32
CA GLN A 269 3.23 -11.79 18.59
C GLN A 269 1.86 -11.47 19.16
N ARG A 270 1.76 -11.39 20.50
CA ARG A 270 0.53 -10.98 21.18
C ARG A 270 0.19 -9.53 20.87
N PHE A 271 1.17 -8.62 20.93
CA PHE A 271 0.95 -7.24 20.50
C PHE A 271 0.40 -7.17 19.07
N TYR A 272 0.99 -7.91 18.13
CA TYR A 272 0.49 -7.92 16.75
C TYR A 272 -0.97 -8.41 16.66
N LYS A 273 -1.29 -9.56 17.29
CA LYS A 273 -2.59 -10.22 17.17
C LYS A 273 -3.69 -9.56 18.01
N GLU A 274 -3.42 -9.25 19.26
CA GLU A 274 -4.39 -8.78 20.25
C GLU A 274 -4.54 -7.25 20.24
N VAL A 275 -3.48 -6.52 19.91
CA VAL A 275 -3.48 -5.04 19.99
C VAL A 275 -3.62 -4.41 18.61
N TYR A 276 -2.73 -4.77 17.68
CA TYR A 276 -2.66 -4.10 16.37
C TYR A 276 -3.77 -4.55 15.41
N VAL A 277 -3.96 -5.85 15.20
CA VAL A 277 -4.94 -6.38 14.22
C VAL A 277 -6.36 -5.85 14.44
N PRO A 278 -6.90 -5.76 15.67
CA PRO A 278 -8.27 -5.28 15.89
C PRO A 278 -8.49 -3.82 15.49
N VAL A 279 -7.45 -2.97 15.56
CA VAL A 279 -7.58 -1.52 15.37
C VAL A 279 -6.99 -1.01 14.04
N ARG A 280 -6.11 -1.77 13.38
CA ARG A 280 -5.33 -1.33 12.21
C ARG A 280 -6.13 -0.71 11.06
N ASP A 281 -7.39 -1.11 10.89
CA ASP A 281 -8.29 -0.65 9.82
C ASP A 281 -9.35 0.35 10.31
N ARG A 282 -9.48 0.53 11.64
CA ARG A 282 -10.55 1.28 12.32
C ARG A 282 -10.02 2.30 13.33
N PHE A 283 -8.74 2.67 13.23
CA PHE A 283 -8.10 3.58 14.18
C PHE A 283 -8.80 4.94 14.31
N HIS A 284 -9.38 5.48 13.23
CA HIS A 284 -10.15 6.72 13.27
C HIS A 284 -11.33 6.66 14.26
N ILE A 285 -12.03 5.51 14.36
CA ILE A 285 -13.14 5.31 15.31
C ILE A 285 -12.64 5.44 16.76
N LEU A 286 -11.42 4.96 17.02
CA LEU A 286 -10.80 5.05 18.34
C LEU A 286 -10.52 6.50 18.73
N VAL A 287 -9.97 7.28 17.80
CA VAL A 287 -9.71 8.71 18.00
C VAL A 287 -11.03 9.47 18.18
N GLU A 288 -12.03 9.23 17.33
CA GLU A 288 -13.36 9.82 17.44
C GLU A 288 -14.00 9.58 18.81
N LYS A 289 -13.96 8.34 19.30
CA LYS A 289 -14.50 8.00 20.62
C LYS A 289 -13.78 8.77 21.72
N MET A 290 -12.44 8.85 21.66
CA MET A 290 -11.67 9.62 22.64
C MET A 290 -12.03 11.12 22.61
N MET A 291 -12.19 11.69 21.42
CA MET A 291 -12.51 13.11 21.27
C MET A 291 -13.93 13.44 21.75
N LYS A 292 -14.88 12.51 21.60
CA LYS A 292 -16.22 12.62 22.22
C LYS A 292 -16.13 12.55 23.74
N ASP A 293 -15.44 11.55 24.29
CA ASP A 293 -15.23 11.43 25.75
C ASP A 293 -14.62 12.72 26.34
N LYS A 294 -13.68 13.37 25.64
CA LYS A 294 -13.07 14.63 26.10
C LYS A 294 -14.06 15.80 26.12
N LYS A 295 -14.95 15.90 25.13
CA LYS A 295 -15.95 16.98 25.04
C LYS A 295 -17.06 16.84 26.08
N GLU A 296 -17.37 15.61 26.49
CA GLU A 296 -18.39 15.34 27.52
C GLU A 296 -17.86 15.54 28.94
N ASN A 297 -16.54 15.53 29.14
CA ASN A 297 -15.88 15.70 30.44
C ASN A 297 -15.15 17.05 30.60
N ALA A 298 -15.35 17.99 29.68
CA ALA A 298 -14.78 19.35 29.72
C ALA A 298 -15.90 20.39 29.94
#